data_AF-A0A238VU52-F1
#
_entry.id   AF-A0A238VU52-F1
#
_cell.length_a   1.000
_cell.length_b   1.000
_cell.length_c   1.000
_cell.angle_alpha   90.00
_cell.angle_beta   90.00
_cell.angle_gamma   90.00
#
_symmetry.space_group_name_H-M   'P 1'
#
loop_
_entity.id
_entity.type
_entity.pdbx_description
1 polymer ?
#
loop_
_entity_poly.entity_id
_entity_poly.type
_entity_poly.pdbx_seq_one_letter_code
_entity_poly.pdbx_strand_id
1 'polypeptide(L)'
;MTSWEAADVIAQEGGAEVQDELTRQELAGHARVLNAWQSQKADLDPAWTAGASLSDYGLRLRPDEARALAAELHAVMMRWLDAHPAEEPSEGTDLVAVLIDVVPLKEWPT
;
A
#
# COMPACT_ATOMS: atom_id res chain seq x y z
N MET A 1 9.43 5.68 2.87
CA MET A 1 8.94 4.37 2.42
C MET A 1 9.24 3.35 3.50
N THR A 2 8.21 2.78 4.11
CA THR A 2 8.35 1.66 5.06
C THR A 2 7.74 0.43 4.42
N SER A 3 8.56 -0.32 3.68
CA SER A 3 8.21 -1.68 3.26
C SER A 3 9.02 -2.65 4.09
N TRP A 4 8.39 -3.71 4.60
CA TRP A 4 9.06 -4.73 5.41
C TRP A 4 8.48 -6.11 5.08
N GLU A 5 9.33 -7.13 5.08
CA GLU A 5 8.90 -8.51 4.94
C GLU A 5 8.70 -9.14 6.32
N ALA A 6 7.55 -9.77 6.55
CA ALA A 6 7.27 -10.42 7.83
C ALA A 6 8.32 -11.49 8.20
N ALA A 7 8.90 -12.17 7.19
CA ALA A 7 9.94 -13.17 7.38
C ALA A 7 11.20 -12.59 8.07
N ASP A 8 11.57 -11.35 7.76
CA ASP A 8 12.77 -10.69 8.31
C ASP A 8 12.57 -10.25 9.76
N VAL A 9 11.33 -9.94 10.14
CA VAL A 9 10.96 -9.51 11.50
C VAL A 9 10.77 -10.71 12.43
N ILE A 10 10.12 -11.79 11.95
CA ILE A 10 9.87 -13.01 12.73
C ILE A 10 11.16 -13.72 13.15
N ALA A 11 12.22 -13.61 12.37
CA ALA A 11 13.51 -14.26 12.65
C ALA A 11 14.22 -13.73 13.92
N GLN A 12 13.72 -12.65 14.53
CA GLN A 12 14.29 -12.01 15.72
C GLN A 12 13.60 -12.47 17.01
N GLU A 13 14.30 -12.40 18.15
CA GLU A 13 13.69 -12.67 19.46
C GLU A 13 12.58 -11.64 19.74
N GLY A 14 11.36 -12.10 20.03
CA GLY A 14 10.17 -11.22 20.12
C GLY A 14 9.58 -10.80 18.76
N GLY A 15 10.09 -11.33 17.65
CA GLY A 15 9.72 -10.93 16.29
C GLY A 15 8.23 -11.04 15.94
N ALA A 16 7.51 -11.99 16.53
CA ALA A 16 6.06 -12.13 16.30
C ALA A 16 5.24 -10.96 16.88
N GLU A 17 5.59 -10.47 18.07
CA GLU A 17 4.90 -9.32 18.69
C GLU A 17 5.22 -8.03 17.93
N VAL A 18 6.48 -7.88 17.50
CA VAL A 18 6.91 -6.76 16.66
C VAL A 18 6.19 -6.79 15.31
N GLN A 19 6.07 -7.96 14.67
CA GLN A 19 5.35 -8.11 13.41
C GLN A 19 3.87 -7.73 13.52
N ASP A 20 3.20 -8.13 14.60
CA ASP A 20 1.79 -7.77 14.83
C ASP A 20 1.61 -6.26 15.05
N GLU A 21 2.50 -5.64 15.83
CA GLU A 21 2.50 -4.19 16.03
C GLU A 21 2.72 -3.43 14.72
N LEU A 22 3.74 -3.82 13.93
CA LEU A 22 4.02 -3.20 12.63
C LEU A 22 2.83 -3.35 11.67
N THR A 23 2.21 -4.53 11.64
CA THR A 23 1.00 -4.76 10.84
C THR A 23 -0.12 -3.80 11.25
N ARG A 24 -0.36 -3.66 12.56
CA ARG A 24 -1.42 -2.77 13.08
C ARG A 24 -1.14 -1.31 12.77
N GLN A 25 0.12 -0.88 12.84
CA GLN A 25 0.53 0.47 12.49
C GLN A 25 0.34 0.76 11.01
N GLU A 26 0.68 -0.18 10.13
CA GLU A 26 0.49 -0.06 8.68
C GLU A 26 -1.00 0.08 8.33
N LEU A 27 -1.84 -0.81 8.85
CA LEU A 27 -3.30 -0.77 8.66
C LEU A 27 -3.91 0.55 9.15
N ALA A 28 -3.45 1.05 10.32
CA ALA A 28 -3.86 2.35 10.82
C ALA A 28 -3.37 3.50 9.92
N GLY A 29 -2.18 3.39 9.33
CA GLY A 29 -1.65 4.30 8.32
C GLY A 29 -2.54 4.36 7.08
N HIS A 30 -2.92 3.20 6.53
CA HIS A 30 -3.82 3.09 5.37
C HIS A 30 -5.15 3.77 5.64
N ALA A 31 -5.76 3.50 6.80
CA ALA A 31 -7.01 4.15 7.20
C ALA A 31 -6.86 5.68 7.31
N ARG A 32 -5.75 6.19 7.85
CA ARG A 32 -5.50 7.64 7.93
C ARG A 32 -5.41 8.28 6.55
N VAL A 33 -4.68 7.66 5.62
CA VAL A 33 -4.52 8.16 4.24
C VAL A 33 -5.87 8.21 3.52
N LEU A 34 -6.65 7.13 3.56
CA LEU A 34 -7.95 7.07 2.88
C LEU A 34 -8.96 8.05 3.48
N ASN A 35 -8.98 8.22 4.81
CA ASN A 35 -9.81 9.22 5.48
C ASN A 35 -9.40 10.64 5.11
N ALA A 36 -8.09 10.92 5.04
CA ALA A 36 -7.58 12.22 4.62
C ALA A 36 -8.00 12.54 3.19
N TRP A 37 -7.79 11.62 2.24
CA TRP A 37 -8.26 11.77 0.86
C TRP A 37 -9.77 12.00 0.77
N GLN A 38 -10.57 11.18 1.46
CA GLN A 38 -12.03 11.33 1.46
C GLN A 38 -12.48 12.71 1.97
N SER A 39 -11.75 13.30 2.94
CA SER A 39 -12.05 14.64 3.46
C SER A 39 -11.60 15.78 2.55
N GLN A 40 -10.52 15.58 1.78
CA GLN A 40 -9.86 16.62 0.98
C GLN A 40 -10.26 16.60 -0.50
N LYS A 41 -10.79 15.49 -1.01
CA LYS A 41 -11.01 15.30 -2.46
C LYS A 41 -11.91 16.35 -3.11
N ALA A 42 -12.77 17.04 -2.36
CA ALA A 42 -13.60 18.12 -2.89
C ALA A 42 -12.80 19.41 -3.18
N ASP A 43 -11.63 19.56 -2.56
CA ASP A 43 -10.75 20.71 -2.68
C ASP A 43 -9.63 20.48 -3.73
N LEU A 44 -9.50 19.25 -4.24
CA LEU A 44 -8.52 18.88 -5.26
C LEU A 44 -8.99 19.33 -6.66
N ASP A 45 -8.03 19.58 -7.57
CA ASP A 45 -8.35 19.75 -8.98
C ASP A 45 -9.15 18.52 -9.50
N PRO A 46 -10.24 18.71 -10.26
CA PRO A 46 -11.05 17.60 -10.76
C PRO A 46 -10.27 16.52 -11.50
N ALA A 47 -9.17 16.87 -12.18
CA ALA A 47 -8.31 15.90 -12.86
C ALA A 47 -7.71 14.87 -11.88
N TRP A 48 -7.37 15.28 -10.66
CA TRP A 48 -6.87 14.37 -9.62
C TRP A 48 -7.96 13.46 -9.06
N THR A 49 -9.18 13.99 -8.89
CA THR A 49 -10.31 13.15 -8.46
C THR A 49 -10.69 12.11 -9.52
N ALA A 50 -10.54 12.44 -10.81
CA ALA A 50 -10.77 11.51 -11.91
C ALA A 50 -9.69 10.43 -12.02
N GLY A 51 -8.46 10.73 -11.57
CA GLY A 51 -7.35 9.77 -11.51
C GLY A 51 -7.38 8.85 -10.29
N ALA A 52 -8.21 9.15 -9.27
CA ALA A 52 -8.32 8.32 -8.09
C ALA A 52 -8.95 6.95 -8.42
N SER A 53 -8.35 5.87 -7.93
CA SER A 53 -8.83 4.50 -8.12
C SER A 53 -8.89 3.78 -6.78
N LEU A 54 -10.06 3.24 -6.45
CA LEU A 54 -10.25 2.29 -5.36
C LEU A 54 -10.62 0.96 -6.00
N SER A 55 -9.90 -0.11 -5.69
CA SER A 55 -10.12 -1.42 -6.30
C SER A 55 -9.94 -2.53 -5.28
N ASP A 56 -10.81 -3.52 -5.36
CA ASP A 56 -10.87 -4.69 -4.48
C ASP A 56 -10.91 -5.97 -5.32
N TYR A 57 -9.72 -6.52 -5.60
CA TYR A 57 -9.59 -7.75 -6.39
C TYR A 57 -9.58 -8.99 -5.50
N GLY A 58 -10.53 -9.90 -5.71
CA GLY A 58 -10.54 -11.23 -5.10
C GLY A 58 -9.91 -12.28 -6.04
N LEU A 59 -8.80 -12.90 -5.61
CA LEU A 59 -8.11 -13.95 -6.37
C LEU A 59 -7.99 -15.25 -5.56
N ARG A 60 -8.01 -16.40 -6.24
CA ARG A 60 -7.70 -17.72 -5.66
C ARG A 60 -6.31 -18.14 -6.09
N LEU A 61 -5.31 -17.87 -5.25
CA LEU A 61 -3.90 -18.09 -5.54
C LEU A 61 -3.29 -19.11 -4.58
N ARG A 62 -2.28 -19.85 -5.04
CA ARG A 62 -1.37 -20.59 -4.16
C ARG A 62 -0.42 -19.63 -3.43
N PRO A 63 0.23 -20.05 -2.32
CA PRO A 63 1.17 -19.20 -1.60
C PRO A 63 2.35 -18.68 -2.45
N ASP A 64 2.87 -19.49 -3.37
CA ASP A 64 3.92 -19.08 -4.31
C ASP A 64 3.44 -18.01 -5.29
N GLU A 65 2.21 -18.16 -5.79
CA GLU A 65 1.60 -17.20 -6.72
C GLU A 65 1.28 -15.86 -6.03
N ALA A 66 0.81 -15.89 -4.78
CA ALA A 66 0.57 -14.67 -4.00
C ALA A 66 1.87 -13.90 -3.73
N ARG A 67 2.98 -14.59 -3.43
CA ARG A 67 4.30 -13.97 -3.28
C ARG A 67 4.79 -13.37 -4.60
N ALA A 68 4.61 -14.09 -5.71
CA ALA A 68 4.98 -13.58 -7.02
C ALA A 68 4.21 -12.29 -7.36
N LEU A 69 2.89 -12.27 -7.12
CA LEU A 69 2.06 -11.07 -7.31
C LEU A 69 2.55 -9.89 -6.45
N ALA A 70 2.84 -10.13 -5.16
CA ALA A 70 3.35 -9.08 -4.28
C ALA A 70 4.67 -8.49 -4.79
N ALA A 71 5.60 -9.35 -5.24
CA ALA A 71 6.88 -8.92 -5.80
C ALA A 71 6.71 -8.14 -7.12
N GLU A 72 5.80 -8.57 -8.00
CA GLU A 72 5.51 -7.87 -9.25
C GLU A 72 4.92 -6.47 -9.02
N LEU A 73 3.96 -6.35 -8.11
CA LEU A 73 3.36 -5.06 -7.74
C LEU A 73 4.38 -4.13 -7.08
N HIS A 74 5.20 -4.65 -6.16
CA HIS A 74 6.30 -3.89 -5.56
C HIS A 74 7.29 -3.40 -6.63
N ALA A 75 7.68 -4.26 -7.57
CA ALA A 75 8.58 -3.90 -8.66
C ALA A 75 7.98 -2.82 -9.58
N VAL A 76 6.67 -2.82 -9.80
CA VAL A 76 5.99 -1.72 -10.50
C VAL A 76 6.15 -0.42 -9.73
N MET A 77 5.87 -0.40 -8.43
CA MET A 77 5.99 0.81 -7.61
C MET A 77 7.42 1.33 -7.56
N MET A 78 8.42 0.45 -7.43
CA MET A 78 9.83 0.87 -7.43
C MET A 78 10.24 1.52 -8.76
N ARG A 79 9.75 1.03 -9.91
CA ARG A 79 10.00 1.69 -11.21
C ARG A 79 9.37 3.08 -11.28
N TRP A 80 8.19 3.26 -10.71
CA TRP A 80 7.53 4.57 -10.67
C TRP A 80 8.24 5.56 -9.75
N LEU A 81 8.68 5.10 -8.57
CA LEU A 81 9.45 5.92 -7.62
C LEU A 81 10.81 6.34 -8.16
N ASP A 82 11.50 5.44 -8.86
CA ASP A 82 12.79 5.75 -9.52
C ASP A 82 12.61 6.80 -10.63
N ALA A 83 11.55 6.69 -11.42
CA ALA A 83 11.24 7.65 -12.48
C ALA A 83 10.64 8.97 -11.97
N HIS A 84 10.00 8.97 -10.80
CA HIS A 84 9.28 10.12 -10.21
C HIS A 84 9.53 10.20 -8.68
N PRO A 85 10.71 10.68 -8.25
CA PRO A 85 11.04 10.73 -6.83
C PRO A 85 10.09 11.66 -6.04
N ALA A 86 9.51 11.15 -4.96
CA ALA A 86 8.52 11.90 -4.16
C ALA A 86 9.12 13.08 -3.37
N GLU A 87 10.44 13.13 -3.18
CA GLU A 87 11.13 14.16 -2.40
C GLU A 87 11.32 15.48 -3.16
N GLU A 88 11.12 15.47 -4.48
CA GLU A 88 11.30 16.64 -5.35
C GLU A 88 9.97 16.96 -6.08
N PRO A 89 9.07 17.73 -5.45
CA PRO A 89 7.81 18.10 -6.09
C PRO A 89 8.07 18.99 -7.30
N SER A 90 7.61 18.57 -8.48
CA SER A 90 7.53 19.44 -9.64
C SER A 90 6.40 20.47 -9.48
N GLU A 91 6.52 21.61 -10.16
CA GLU A 91 5.47 22.62 -10.16
C GLU A 91 4.15 22.02 -10.70
N GLY A 92 3.05 22.20 -9.96
CA GLY A 92 1.72 21.71 -10.35
C GLY A 92 1.44 20.24 -10.07
N THR A 93 2.30 19.52 -9.33
CA THR A 93 2.00 18.14 -8.90
C THR A 93 1.47 18.06 -7.47
N ASP A 94 0.39 17.28 -7.29
CA ASP A 94 -0.12 16.91 -5.99
C ASP A 94 0.49 15.59 -5.50
N LEU A 95 0.49 15.39 -4.18
CA LEU A 95 0.94 14.14 -3.57
C LEU A 95 -0.07 13.03 -3.83
N VAL A 96 0.37 11.98 -4.53
CA VAL A 96 -0.41 10.76 -4.73
C VAL A 96 0.05 9.70 -3.74
N ALA A 97 -0.82 9.32 -2.80
CA ALA A 97 -0.59 8.16 -1.96
C ALA A 97 -1.09 6.89 -2.68
N VAL A 98 -0.22 5.88 -2.75
CA VAL A 98 -0.55 4.56 -3.30
C VAL A 98 -0.44 3.54 -2.18
N LEU A 99 -1.53 2.82 -1.93
CA LEU A 99 -1.62 1.76 -0.93
C LEU A 99 -1.87 0.44 -1.66
N ILE A 100 -1.00 -0.55 -1.47
CA ILE A 100 -1.10 -1.86 -2.14
C ILE A 100 -0.81 -2.94 -1.11
N ASP A 101 -1.79 -3.81 -0.89
CA ASP A 101 -1.68 -4.96 0.02
C ASP A 101 -2.05 -6.24 -0.73
N VAL A 102 -1.24 -7.29 -0.57
CA VAL A 102 -1.59 -8.66 -0.99
C VAL A 102 -1.81 -9.48 0.27
N VAL A 103 -3.06 -9.60 0.70
CA VAL A 103 -3.43 -10.27 1.95
C VAL A 103 -4.20 -11.56 1.70
N PRO A 104 -3.75 -12.70 2.24
CA PRO A 104 -4.52 -13.93 2.17
C PRO A 104 -5.72 -13.84 3.13
N LEU A 105 -6.90 -14.18 2.63
CA LEU A 105 -8.12 -14.28 3.42
C LEU A 105 -8.68 -15.70 3.27
N LYS A 106 -9.30 -16.21 4.35
CA LYS A 106 -10.05 -17.47 4.27
C LYS A 106 -11.32 -17.29 3.43
N GLU A 107 -12.01 -16.18 3.66
CA GLU A 107 -13.27 -15.81 3.04
C GLU A 107 -13.29 -14.29 2.82
N TRP A 108 -14.06 -13.83 1.84
CA TRP A 108 -14.23 -12.40 1.59
C TRP A 108 -15.11 -11.79 2.71
N PRO A 109 -14.74 -10.63 3.28
CA PRO A 109 -15.59 -9.96 4.26
C PRO A 109 -16.85 -9.41 3.56
N THR A 110 -18.02 -9.92 3.95
CA THR A 110 -19.33 -9.43 3.51
C THR A 110 -19.88 -8.36 4.43
#